data_AF-A0A2I0W515-F1
#
_entry.id   AF-A0A2I0W515-F1
#
_cell.length_a   1.000
_cell.length_b   1.000
_cell.length_c   1.000
_cell.angle_alpha   90.00
_cell.angle_beta   90.00
_cell.angle_gamma   90.00
#
_symmetry.space_group_name_H-M   'P 1'
#
loop_
_entity.id
_entity.type
_entity.pdbx_description
1 polymer ?
#
loop_
_entity_poly.entity_id
_entity_poly.type
_entity_poly.pdbx_seq_one_letter_code
_entity_poly.pdbx_strand_id
1 'polypeptide(L)'
;MRGEFNGLKILIMKENCSAYYVPCFAYQLQLALVVVAKNHVQIASFFNNVTCLLNIIGSSSKRRDMLREKYYDKIIEQLESGGVSKGRGLNQEIALQMPGDTRWGSHYNSLISLILLYGSII
;
A
#
# COMPACT_ATOMS: atom_id res chain seq x y z
N MET A 1 -8.79 -8.65 14.37
CA MET A 1 -9.48 -9.66 15.21
C MET A 1 -10.82 -9.06 15.68
N ARG A 2 -11.84 -9.02 14.82
CA ARG A 2 -13.22 -8.78 15.25
C ARG A 2 -14.05 -9.96 14.75
N GLY A 3 -14.87 -10.55 15.62
CA GLY A 3 -15.68 -11.72 15.34
C GLY A 3 -15.26 -12.94 16.18
N GLU A 4 -14.58 -13.89 15.57
CA GLU A 4 -14.42 -15.26 16.10
C GLU A 4 -13.53 -15.37 17.35
N PHE A 5 -12.46 -14.57 17.45
CA PHE A 5 -11.47 -14.70 18.53
C PHE A 5 -11.82 -13.94 19.82
N ASN A 6 -12.92 -13.16 19.84
CA ASN A 6 -13.34 -12.48 21.07
C ASN A 6 -13.81 -13.48 22.13
N GLY A 7 -14.47 -14.57 21.73
CA GLY A 7 -14.80 -15.67 22.63
C GLY A 7 -13.57 -16.39 23.14
N LEU A 8 -12.58 -16.62 22.27
CA LEU A 8 -11.32 -17.28 22.64
C LEU A 8 -10.51 -16.46 23.64
N LYS A 9 -10.43 -15.13 23.46
CA LYS A 9 -9.79 -14.23 24.43
C LYS A 9 -10.39 -14.37 25.82
N ILE A 10 -11.72 -14.42 25.92
CA ILE A 10 -12.43 -14.56 27.20
C ILE A 10 -12.12 -15.92 27.84
N LEU A 11 -12.12 -17.00 27.05
CA LEU A 11 -11.80 -18.35 27.54
C LEU A 11 -10.37 -18.43 28.08
N ILE A 12 -9.38 -17.90 27.35
CA ILE A 12 -7.97 -17.90 27.79
C ILE A 12 -7.79 -17.09 29.08
N MET A 13 -8.43 -15.93 29.19
CA MET A 13 -8.38 -15.11 30.42
C MET A 13 -9.11 -15.78 31.59
N LYS A 14 -10.09 -16.66 31.33
CA LYS A 14 -10.81 -17.42 32.36
C LYS A 14 -10.01 -18.63 32.87
N GLU A 15 -9.27 -19.31 32.00
CA GLU A 15 -8.42 -20.46 32.37
C GLU A 15 -7.10 -20.05 33.01
N ASN A 16 -6.53 -18.91 32.64
CA ASN A 16 -5.25 -18.45 33.16
C ASN A 16 -5.38 -17.03 33.74
N CYS A 17 -5.42 -16.93 35.07
CA CYS A 17 -5.50 -15.64 35.78
C CYS A 17 -4.31 -14.70 35.55
N SER A 18 -3.19 -15.21 35.02
CA SER A 18 -2.01 -14.41 34.68
C SER A 18 -2.00 -13.97 33.21
N ALA A 19 -2.93 -14.45 32.38
CA ALA A 19 -2.99 -14.06 30.97
C ALA A 19 -3.61 -12.66 30.82
N TYR A 20 -2.90 -11.76 30.13
CA TYR A 20 -3.40 -10.44 29.78
C TYR A 20 -3.18 -10.15 28.30
N TYR A 21 -4.15 -9.47 27.69
CA TYR A 21 -4.09 -9.06 26.29
C TYR A 21 -3.54 -7.65 26.17
N VAL A 22 -2.44 -7.46 25.46
CA VAL A 22 -1.89 -6.14 25.13
C VAL A 22 -2.49 -5.66 23.80
N PRO A 23 -3.27 -4.55 23.78
CA PRO A 23 -3.77 -3.99 22.54
C PRO A 23 -2.64 -3.48 21.65
N CYS A 24 -2.74 -3.74 20.35
CA CYS A 24 -1.81 -3.18 19.38
C CYS A 24 -2.17 -1.72 19.08
N PHE A 25 -1.44 -0.78 19.68
CA PHE A 25 -1.61 0.66 19.46
C PHE A 25 -1.37 1.08 18.01
N ALA A 26 -0.53 0.37 17.26
CA ALA A 26 -0.30 0.66 15.84
C ALA A 26 -1.59 0.58 15.01
N TYR A 27 -2.49 -0.36 15.33
CA TYR A 27 -3.79 -0.45 14.64
C TYR A 27 -4.70 0.73 14.97
N GLN A 28 -4.77 1.15 16.23
CA GLN A 28 -5.55 2.31 16.65
C GLN A 28 -5.03 3.60 16.02
N LEU A 29 -3.70 3.76 15.96
CA LEU A 29 -3.07 4.88 15.30
C LEU A 29 -3.39 4.91 13.79
N GLN A 30 -3.32 3.75 13.12
CA GLN A 30 -3.67 3.66 11.70
C GLN A 30 -5.12 4.07 11.43
N LEU A 31 -6.08 3.66 12.27
CA LEU A 31 -7.48 4.06 12.14
C LEU A 31 -7.66 5.55 12.38
N ALA A 32 -7.03 6.11 13.42
CA ALA A 32 -7.10 7.53 13.73
C ALA A 32 -6.55 8.37 12.56
N LEU A 33 -5.42 7.98 11.98
CA LEU A 33 -4.83 8.65 10.82
C LEU A 33 -5.78 8.65 9.61
N VAL A 34 -6.40 7.50 9.30
CA VAL A 34 -7.37 7.42 8.19
C VAL A 34 -8.56 8.35 8.43
N VAL A 35 -9.09 8.42 9.65
CA VAL A 35 -10.21 9.31 9.99
C VAL A 35 -9.80 10.79 9.85
N VAL A 36 -8.66 11.17 10.42
CA VAL A 36 -8.14 12.55 10.34
C VAL A 36 -7.90 12.96 8.88
N ALA A 37 -7.29 12.09 8.08
CA ALA A 37 -7.05 12.34 6.66
C ALA A 37 -8.36 12.53 5.86
N LYS A 38 -9.40 11.72 6.14
CA LYS A 38 -10.71 11.85 5.50
C LYS A 38 -11.45 13.13 5.88
N ASN A 39 -11.25 13.63 7.10
CA ASN A 39 -11.87 14.87 7.57
C ASN A 39 -11.22 16.13 6.98
N HIS A 40 -10.02 16.04 6.42
CA HIS A 40 -9.35 17.16 5.78
C HIS A 40 -9.63 17.18 4.27
N VAL A 41 -10.43 18.14 3.81
CA VAL A 41 -10.96 18.20 2.42
C VAL A 41 -9.86 18.08 1.36
N GLN A 42 -8.74 18.78 1.52
CA GLN A 42 -7.65 18.73 0.53
C GLN A 42 -6.97 17.36 0.48
N ILE A 43 -6.82 16.69 1.62
CA ILE A 43 -6.18 15.36 1.70
C ILE A 43 -7.13 14.32 1.12
N ALA A 44 -8.43 14.40 1.47
CA ALA A 44 -9.45 13.53 0.89
C ALA A 44 -9.53 13.68 -0.64
N SER A 45 -9.51 14.92 -1.15
CA SER A 45 -9.49 15.20 -2.60
C SER A 45 -8.25 14.62 -3.28
N PHE A 46 -7.07 14.81 -2.68
CA PHE A 46 -5.83 14.22 -3.18
C PHE A 46 -5.93 12.69 -3.31
N PHE A 47 -6.35 11.98 -2.25
CA PHE A 47 -6.47 10.53 -2.28
C PHE A 47 -7.56 10.04 -3.24
N ASN A 48 -8.63 10.81 -3.45
CA ASN A 48 -9.63 10.52 -4.49
C ASN A 48 -9.01 10.60 -5.89
N ASN A 49 -8.19 11.62 -6.16
CA ASN A 49 -7.50 11.76 -7.45
C ASN A 49 -6.51 10.60 -7.68
N VAL A 50 -5.73 10.25 -6.65
CA VAL A 50 -4.83 9.08 -6.70
C VAL A 50 -5.61 7.81 -6.98
N THR A 51 -6.73 7.58 -6.28
CA THR A 51 -7.57 6.39 -6.47
C THR A 51 -8.17 6.36 -7.87
N CYS A 52 -8.62 7.50 -8.40
CA CYS A 52 -9.13 7.61 -9.77
C CYS A 52 -8.06 7.26 -10.81
N LEU A 53 -6.86 7.83 -10.67
CA LEU A 53 -5.73 7.53 -11.55
C LEU A 53 -5.37 6.03 -11.53
N LEU A 54 -5.28 5.44 -10.34
CA LEU A 54 -5.01 4.02 -10.17
C LEU A 54 -6.11 3.15 -10.77
N ASN A 55 -7.38 3.54 -10.65
CA ASN A 55 -8.50 2.84 -11.29
C ASN A 55 -8.44 2.93 -12.81
N ILE A 56 -8.11 4.10 -13.37
CA ILE A 56 -7.92 4.27 -14.81
C ILE A 56 -6.84 3.31 -15.30
N ILE A 57 -5.65 3.33 -14.70
CA ILE A 57 -4.56 2.46 -15.15
C ILE A 57 -4.91 0.98 -14.90
N GLY A 58 -5.38 0.65 -13.70
CA GLY A 58 -5.65 -0.71 -13.23
C GLY A 58 -6.81 -1.41 -13.97
N SER A 59 -7.84 -0.66 -14.38
CA SER A 59 -9.01 -1.21 -15.08
C SER A 59 -8.73 -1.72 -16.49
N SER A 60 -7.60 -1.34 -17.09
CA SER A 60 -7.21 -1.78 -18.44
C SER A 60 -5.96 -2.65 -18.36
N SER A 61 -6.08 -3.92 -18.78
CA SER A 61 -4.91 -4.80 -18.95
C SER A 61 -3.87 -4.15 -19.86
N LYS A 62 -4.30 -3.59 -21.00
CA LYS A 62 -3.42 -2.91 -21.96
C LYS A 62 -2.64 -1.75 -21.33
N ARG A 63 -3.28 -0.90 -20.52
CA ARG A 63 -2.56 0.19 -19.82
C ARG A 63 -1.58 -0.32 -18.79
N ARG A 64 -1.91 -1.40 -18.08
CA ARG A 64 -0.98 -2.04 -17.13
C ARG A 64 0.23 -2.62 -17.84
N ASP A 65 0.03 -3.25 -19.00
CA ASP A 65 1.12 -3.85 -19.77
C ASP A 65 2.04 -2.77 -20.35
N MET A 66 1.48 -1.68 -20.91
CA MET A 66 2.27 -0.54 -21.38
C MET A 66 3.08 0.13 -20.26
N LEU A 67 2.50 0.24 -19.05
CA LEU A 67 3.19 0.78 -17.89
C LEU A 67 4.39 -0.10 -17.48
N ARG A 68 4.19 -1.43 -17.50
CA ARG A 68 5.25 -2.40 -17.21
C ARG A 68 6.38 -2.31 -18.22
N GLU A 69 6.05 -2.26 -19.50
CA GLU A 69 7.01 -2.12 -20.60
C GLU A 69 7.87 -0.85 -20.44
N LYS A 70 7.22 0.32 -20.27
CA LYS A 70 7.94 1.59 -20.00
C LYS A 70 8.83 1.53 -18.76
N TYR A 71 8.41 0.82 -17.71
CA TYR A 71 9.23 0.66 -16.50
C TYR A 71 10.43 -0.26 -16.74
N TYR A 72 10.25 -1.33 -17.50
CA TYR A 72 11.33 -2.22 -17.93
C TYR A 72 12.37 -1.48 -18.77
N ASP A 73 11.94 -0.70 -19.76
CA ASP A 73 12.85 0.09 -20.61
C ASP A 73 13.69 1.06 -19.78
N LYS A 74 13.06 1.77 -18.84
CA LYS A 74 13.76 2.66 -17.90
C LYS A 74 14.81 1.92 -17.06
N ILE A 75 14.50 0.72 -16.57
CA ILE A 75 15.48 -0.09 -15.83
C ILE A 75 16.64 -0.50 -16.74
N ILE A 76 16.37 -0.90 -17.99
CA ILE A 76 17.41 -1.28 -18.96
C ILE A 76 18.34 -0.09 -19.23
N GLU A 77 17.81 1.09 -19.49
CA GLU A 77 18.60 2.31 -19.67
C GLU A 77 19.45 2.64 -18.43
N GLN A 78 18.89 2.49 -17.22
CA GLN A 78 19.64 2.71 -15.98
C GLN A 78 20.72 1.63 -15.74
N LEU A 79 20.51 0.40 -16.22
CA LEU A 79 21.51 -0.65 -16.16
C LEU A 79 22.66 -0.39 -17.16
N GLU A 80 22.34 0.06 -18.37
CA GLU A 80 23.32 0.37 -19.41
C GLU A 80 24.17 1.60 -19.06
N SER A 81 23.55 2.62 -18.47
CA SER A 81 24.26 3.81 -17.96
C SER A 81 25.01 3.58 -16.65
N GLY A 82 24.93 2.38 -16.06
CA GLY A 82 25.59 2.03 -14.80
C GLY A 82 24.96 2.70 -13.56
N GLY A 83 23.78 3.30 -13.70
CA GLY A 83 23.06 3.97 -12.61
C GLY A 83 22.46 3.02 -11.56
N VAL A 84 22.26 1.74 -11.90
CA VAL A 84 21.79 0.71 -10.96
C VAL A 84 22.58 -0.60 -11.10
N SER A 85 22.79 -1.29 -9.98
CA SER A 85 23.52 -2.56 -9.94
C SER A 85 22.62 -3.76 -10.27
N LYS A 86 23.19 -4.80 -10.88
CA LYS A 86 22.54 -6.11 -11.05
C LYS A 86 22.66 -6.93 -9.76
N GLY A 87 21.56 -7.51 -9.30
CA GLY A 87 21.55 -8.37 -8.10
C GLY A 87 20.23 -9.07 -7.90
N ARG A 88 20.23 -10.21 -7.20
CA ARG A 88 19.01 -10.99 -6.93
C ARG A 88 18.07 -10.18 -6.02
N GLY A 89 16.88 -9.87 -6.53
CA GLY A 89 15.88 -9.05 -5.82
C GLY A 89 15.96 -7.55 -6.10
N LEU A 90 16.96 -7.08 -6.85
CA LEU A 90 17.04 -5.69 -7.30
C LEU A 90 16.21 -5.50 -8.58
N ASN A 91 15.64 -4.30 -8.73
CA ASN A 91 14.89 -3.89 -9.92
C ASN A 91 13.70 -4.80 -10.24
N GLN A 92 13.07 -5.40 -9.21
CA GLN A 92 11.85 -6.19 -9.38
C GLN A 92 10.71 -5.34 -9.95
N GLU A 93 9.79 -6.01 -10.63
CA GLU A 93 8.57 -5.40 -11.11
C GLU A 93 7.77 -4.81 -9.94
N ILE A 94 7.44 -3.53 -10.03
CA ILE A 94 6.62 -2.84 -9.04
C ILE A 94 5.17 -2.88 -9.53
N ALA A 95 4.30 -3.54 -8.77
CA ALA A 95 2.87 -3.50 -9.02
C ALA A 95 2.26 -2.21 -8.46
N LEU A 96 1.28 -1.66 -9.19
CA LEU A 96 0.40 -0.63 -8.64
C LEU A 96 -0.45 -1.26 -7.53
N GLN A 97 -0.21 -0.84 -6.29
CA GLN A 97 -1.00 -1.28 -5.15
C GLN A 97 -2.23 -0.41 -5.01
N MET A 98 -3.40 -1.03 -4.82
CA MET A 98 -4.63 -0.31 -4.51
C MET A 98 -4.65 0.09 -3.02
N PRO A 99 -4.97 1.36 -2.71
CA PRO A 99 -5.16 1.77 -1.33
C PRO A 99 -6.39 1.07 -0.77
N GLY A 100 -6.25 0.46 0.41
CA GLY A 100 -7.33 -0.17 1.15
C GLY A 100 -7.91 0.79 2.19
N ASP A 101 -9.24 0.83 2.29
CA ASP A 101 -9.98 1.81 3.09
C ASP A 101 -9.71 1.82 4.60
N THR A 102 -9.06 0.77 5.10
CA THR A 102 -8.93 0.49 6.55
C THR A 102 -7.50 0.50 7.05
N ARG A 103 -6.49 0.61 6.17
CA ARG A 103 -5.08 0.48 6.55
C ARG A 103 -4.24 1.57 5.91
N TRP A 104 -3.76 2.52 6.72
CA TRP A 104 -2.87 3.59 6.27
C TRP A 104 -1.63 3.06 5.52
N GLY A 105 -1.08 1.90 5.93
CA GLY A 105 0.05 1.29 5.25
C GLY A 105 -0.18 0.99 3.76
N SER A 106 -1.43 0.70 3.37
CA SER A 106 -1.76 0.50 1.96
C SER A 106 -1.74 1.81 1.16
N HIS A 107 -2.25 2.91 1.72
CA HIS A 107 -2.13 4.24 1.14
C HIS A 107 -0.67 4.65 0.93
N TYR A 108 0.18 4.38 1.92
CA TYR A 108 1.62 4.62 1.82
C TYR A 108 2.26 3.83 0.68
N ASN A 109 2.00 2.52 0.61
CA ASN A 109 2.53 1.69 -0.47
C ASN A 109 2.04 2.13 -1.85
N SER A 110 0.76 2.50 -1.99
CA SER A 110 0.21 3.04 -3.24
C SER A 110 0.92 4.31 -3.69
N LEU A 111 1.21 5.23 -2.77
CA LEU A 111 1.94 6.45 -3.09
C LEU A 111 3.39 6.16 -3.48
N ILE A 112 4.07 5.24 -2.80
CA ILE A 112 5.42 4.82 -3.18
C ILE A 112 5.42 4.21 -4.60
N SER A 113 4.52 3.26 -4.88
CA SER A 113 4.40 2.69 -6.22
C SER A 113 4.14 3.77 -7.27
N LEU A 114 3.28 4.74 -6.97
CA LEU A 114 2.97 5.84 -7.88
C LEU A 114 4.19 6.73 -8.15
N ILE A 115 4.96 7.08 -7.13
CA ILE A 115 6.18 7.91 -7.27
C ILE A 115 7.22 7.18 -8.12
N LEU A 116 7.44 5.89 -7.87
CA LEU A 116 8.44 5.09 -8.59
C LEU A 116 8.06 4.92 -10.07
N LEU A 117 6.76 4.77 -10.34
CA LEU A 117 6.22 4.58 -11.70
C LEU A 117 5.84 5.88 -12.39
N TYR A 118 5.97 7.04 -11.73
CA TYR A 118 5.45 8.32 -12.24
C TYR A 118 5.99 8.67 -13.63
N GLY A 119 7.29 8.47 -13.85
CA GLY A 119 7.91 8.70 -15.16
C GLY A 119 7.45 7.74 -16.26
N SER A 120 6.86 6.60 -15.90
CA SER A 120 6.27 5.65 -16.85
C SER A 120 4.77 5.92 -17.07
N ILE A 121 4.11 6.65 -16.17
CA ILE A 121 2.70 7.04 -16.28
C ILE A 121 2.53 8.22 -17.24
N ILE A 122 3.46 9.19 -17.19
CA ILE A 122 3.54 10.31 -18.14
C ILE A 122 4.14 9.84 -19.46
#